data_AF-A0A7Y3I9R3-F1
#
_entry.id   AF-A0A7Y3I9R3-F1
#
_cell.length_a   1.000
_cell.length_b   1.000
_cell.length_c   1.000
_cell.angle_alpha   90.00
_cell.angle_beta   90.00
_cell.angle_gamma   90.00
#
_symmetry.space_group_name_H-M   'P 1'
#
loop_
_entity.id
_entity.type
_entity.pdbx_description
1 polymer ?
#
loop_
_entity_poly.entity_id
_entity_poly.type
_entity_poly.pdbx_seq_one_letter_code
_entity_poly.pdbx_strand_id
1 'polypeptide(L)' 'GPRGELDNILRIHSLNPPSMEHHFVLYRHLMRGPSPLTREQREMIAVVVSAENDCFY' A
#
# COMPACT_ATOMS: atom_id res chain seq x y z
N GLY A 1 -5.19 -8.12 -3.31
CA GLY A 1 -4.20 -8.80 -4.17
C GLY A 1 -4.70 -8.92 -5.60
N PRO A 2 -3.78 -9.08 -6.58
CA PRO A 2 -4.09 -9.18 -8.02
C PRO A 2 -5.04 -10.34 -8.39
N ARG A 3 -5.30 -11.29 -7.47
CA ARG A 3 -6.24 -12.41 -7.64
C ARG A 3 -7.55 -12.27 -6.84
N GLY A 4 -7.86 -11.08 -6.32
CA GLY A 4 -9.03 -10.88 -5.43
C GLY A 4 -8.81 -11.36 -3.99
N GLU A 5 -7.65 -11.94 -3.68
CA GLU A 5 -7.22 -12.28 -2.33
C GLU A 5 -6.99 -11.01 -1.50
N LEU A 6 -7.41 -11.01 -0.23
CA LEU A 6 -7.12 -9.93 0.70
C LEU A 6 -5.61 -9.86 0.93
N ASP A 7 -5.03 -8.66 0.89
CA ASP A 7 -3.60 -8.46 1.17
C ASP A 7 -3.27 -8.82 2.63
N ASN A 8 -2.12 -9.45 2.89
CA ASN A 8 -1.73 -9.85 4.26
C ASN A 8 -1.60 -8.64 5.19
N ILE A 9 -1.19 -7.47 4.70
CA ILE A 9 -1.14 -6.22 5.45
C ILE A 9 -2.55 -5.81 5.87
N LEU A 10 -3.53 -5.86 4.97
CA LEU A 10 -4.92 -5.57 5.33
C LEU A 10 -5.50 -6.61 6.30
N ARG A 11 -5.10 -7.87 6.17
CA ARG A 11 -5.53 -8.95 7.07
C ARG A 11 -4.99 -8.77 8.49
N ILE A 12 -3.75 -8.33 8.68
CA ILE A 12 -3.23 -8.06 10.02
C ILE A 12 -3.86 -6.80 10.62
N HIS A 13 -4.05 -5.76 9.81
CA HIS A 13 -4.72 -4.54 10.27
C HIS A 13 -6.19 -4.77 10.64
N SER A 14 -6.88 -5.76 10.07
CA SER A 14 -8.29 -6.03 10.39
C SER A 14 -8.52 -6.45 11.85
N LEU A 15 -7.47 -6.80 12.60
CA LEU A 15 -7.53 -7.00 14.06
C LEU A 15 -7.89 -5.71 14.82
N ASN A 16 -7.69 -4.54 14.20
CA ASN A 16 -8.07 -3.23 14.70
C ASN A 16 -8.74 -2.41 13.57
N PRO A 17 -10.09 -2.41 13.48
CA PRO A 17 -10.81 -1.80 12.36
C PRO A 17 -10.49 -0.31 12.13
N PRO A 18 -10.37 0.56 13.16
CA PRO A 18 -9.88 1.92 12.97
C PRO A 18 -8.50 2.00 12.29
N SER A 19 -7.54 1.18 12.72
CA SER A 19 -6.20 1.14 12.11
C SER A 19 -6.26 0.73 10.63
N MET A 20 -7.06 -0.29 10.31
CA MET A 20 -7.28 -0.75 8.94
C MET A 20 -7.86 0.35 8.05
N GLU A 21 -8.89 1.06 8.51
CA GLU A 21 -9.52 2.14 7.76
C GLU A 21 -8.50 3.25 7.47
N HIS A 22 -7.76 3.69 8.49
CA HIS A 22 -6.73 4.73 8.31
C HIS A 22 -5.64 4.29 7.33
N HIS A 23 -5.16 3.05 7.43
CA HIS A 23 -4.17 2.51 6.50
C HIS A 23 -4.72 2.47 5.07
N PHE A 24 -5.94 1.98 4.88
CA PHE A 24 -6.57 1.87 3.57
C PHE A 24 -6.78 3.25 2.91
N VAL A 25 -7.27 4.22 3.67
CA VAL A 25 -7.46 5.60 3.19
C VAL A 25 -6.13 6.21 2.75
N LEU A 26 -5.09 6.08 3.58
CA LEU A 26 -3.75 6.58 3.27
C LEU A 26 -3.20 5.93 2.00
N TYR A 27 -3.18 4.59 1.95
CA TYR A 27 -2.67 3.83 0.81
C TYR A 27 -3.40 4.20 -0.48
N ARG A 28 -4.74 4.26 -0.45
CA ARG A 28 -5.56 4.62 -1.62
C ARG A 28 -5.26 6.05 -2.08
N HIS A 29 -5.15 6.99 -1.16
CA HIS A 29 -4.82 8.37 -1.49
C HIS A 29 -3.44 8.46 -2.16
N LEU A 30 -2.42 7.83 -1.55
CA LEU A 30 -1.04 7.87 -2.04
C LEU A 30 -0.84 7.12 -3.36
N MET A 31 -1.53 6.00 -3.60
CA MET A 31 -1.31 5.19 -4.81
C MET A 31 -2.26 5.50 -5.96
N ARG A 32 -3.47 5.99 -5.68
CA ARG A 32 -4.55 6.14 -6.68
C ARG A 32 -5.23 7.52 -6.68
N GLY A 33 -4.92 8.39 -5.70
CA GLY A 33 -5.44 9.75 -5.67
C GLY A 33 -4.76 10.67 -6.70
N PRO A 34 -5.28 11.89 -6.92
CA PRO A 34 -4.64 12.89 -7.78
C PRO A 34 -3.18 13.16 -7.37
N SER A 35 -2.28 13.25 -8.35
CA SER A 35 -0.86 13.59 -8.13
C SER A 35 -0.23 14.01 -9.45
N PRO A 36 0.86 14.80 -9.42
CA PRO A 36 1.74 14.96 -10.56
C PRO A 36 2.51 13.68 -10.96
N LEU A 37 2.55 12.66 -10.09
CA LEU A 37 3.24 11.40 -10.38
C LEU A 37 2.32 10.37 -11.03
N THR A 38 2.83 9.70 -12.06
CA THR A 38 2.17 8.54 -12.67
C THR A 38 2.10 7.39 -11.67
N ARG A 39 1.23 6.41 -11.93
CA ARG A 39 1.11 5.22 -11.07
C ARG A 39 2.41 4.43 -11.03
N GLU A 40 3.06 4.31 -12.18
CA GLU A 40 4.33 3.58 -12.35
C GLU A 40 5.46 4.27 -11.57
N GLN A 41 5.50 5.61 -11.53
CA GLN A 41 6.46 6.36 -10.71
C GLN A 41 6.23 6.13 -9.21
N ARG A 42 4.98 6.05 -8.76
CA ARG A 42 4.67 5.77 -7.36
C ARG A 42 5.04 4.34 -6.97
N GLU A 43 4.77 3.38 -7.86
CA GLU A 43 5.19 1.98 -7.67
C GLU A 43 6.71 1.86 -7.66
N MET A 44 7.42 2.58 -8.53
CA MET A 44 8.89 2.64 -8.50
C MET A 44 9.42 3.15 -7.15
N ILE A 45 8.86 4.24 -6.62
CA ILE A 45 9.25 4.75 -5.29
C ILE A 45 8.99 3.69 -4.21
N ALA A 46 7.83 3.04 -4.23
CA ALA A 46 7.50 1.99 -3.27
C ALA A 46 8.49 0.81 -3.34
N VAL A 47 8.83 0.35 -4.55
CA VAL A 47 9.79 -0.75 -4.75
C VAL A 47 11.19 -0.37 -4.27
N VAL A 48 11.68 0.83 -4.60
CA VAL A 48 12.99 1.31 -4.14
C VAL A 48 13.03 1.40 -2.62
N VAL A 49 12.02 2.02 -1.99
CA VAL A 49 11.95 2.13 -0.53
C VAL A 49 11.87 0.76 0.14
N SER A 50 11.13 -0.20 -0.42
CA SER A 50 11.09 -1.57 0.09
C SER A 50 12.46 -2.27 -0.02
N ALA A 51 13.16 -2.11 -1.13
CA ALA A 51 14.50 -2.68 -1.33
C ALA A 51 15.52 -2.08 -0.36
N GLU A 52 15.52 -0.75 -0.15
CA GLU A 52 16.38 -0.07 0.82
C GLU A 52 16.10 -0.49 2.27
N ASN A 53 14.90 -1.00 2.56
CA ASN A 53 14.52 -1.51 3.89
C ASN A 53 14.65 -3.04 4.02
N ASP A 54 15.24 -3.73 3.04
CA ASP A 54 15.28 -5.21 2.96
C ASP A 54 13.90 -5.85 3.19
N CYS A 55 12.84 -5.16 2.75
CA CYS A 55 11.47 -5.52 3.01
C CYS A 55 10.94 -6.45 1.91
N PHE A 56 11.22 -7.74 2.07
CA PHE A 56 10.58 -8.79 1.28
C PHE A 56 9.16 -9.04 1.80
N TYR A 57 8.20 -9.04 0.87
CA TYR A 57 6.81 -9.38 1.14
C TYR A 57 6.58 -10.90 1.08
#